data_AF-A0A800M8S2-F1
#
_entry.id   AF-A0A800M8S2-F1
#
_cell.length_a   1.000
_cell.length_b   1.000
_cell.length_c   1.000
_cell.angle_alpha   90.00
_cell.angle_beta   90.00
_cell.angle_gamma   90.00
#
_symmetry.space_group_name_H-M   'P 1'
#
loop_
_entity.id
_entity.type
_entity.pdbx_description
1 polymer ?
#
loop_
_entity_poly.entity_id
_entity_poly.type
_entity_poly.pdbx_seq_one_letter_code
_entity_poly.pdbx_strand_id
1 'polypeptide(L)'
;MNETRPSFWELTADKLQSHPELLAVPRDNCARWLADGHNGPEYLRQWDALLCRAQSGEFEPLRKAMLGEGSGRLRDFHPMAGILTREERREARELCGYRH
;
A
#
# COMPACT_ATOMS: atom_id res chain seq x y z
N MET A 1 19.38 13.35 -17.98
CA MET A 1 18.52 13.28 -16.78
C MET A 1 18.04 11.84 -16.72
N ASN A 2 18.44 11.07 -15.70
CA ASN A 2 17.97 9.68 -15.58
C ASN A 2 16.49 9.71 -15.26
N GLU A 3 15.66 9.28 -16.21
CA GLU A 3 14.22 9.06 -16.01
C GLU A 3 14.05 7.82 -15.11
N THR A 4 14.27 8.00 -13.81
CA THR A 4 13.99 6.98 -12.81
C THR A 4 12.49 6.80 -12.81
N ARG A 5 12.02 5.67 -13.36
CA ARG A 5 10.60 5.36 -13.38
C ARG A 5 10.11 5.25 -11.92
N PRO A 6 8.93 5.81 -11.59
CA PRO A 6 8.41 5.77 -10.22
C PRO A 6 8.23 4.33 -9.76
N SER A 7 8.58 4.06 -8.51
CA SER A 7 8.41 2.76 -7.89
C SER A 7 6.93 2.41 -7.72
N PHE A 8 6.63 1.12 -7.54
CA PHE A 8 5.28 0.65 -7.19
C PHE A 8 4.68 1.43 -6.01
N TRP A 9 5.49 1.75 -5.00
CA TRP A 9 5.05 2.46 -3.80
C TRP A 9 4.69 3.91 -4.07
N GLU A 10 5.45 4.60 -4.92
CA GLU A 10 5.16 5.97 -5.34
C GLU A 10 3.86 6.01 -6.14
N LEU A 11 3.72 5.13 -7.14
CA LEU A 11 2.50 5.05 -7.95
C LEU A 11 1.26 4.72 -7.11
N THR A 12 1.39 3.81 -6.15
CA THR A 12 0.27 3.46 -5.26
C THR A 12 -0.07 4.61 -4.32
N ALA A 13 0.93 5.31 -3.78
CA ALA A 13 0.70 6.46 -2.92
C ALA A 13 0.01 7.62 -3.67
N ASP A 14 0.50 7.98 -4.86
CA ASP A 14 -0.11 9.00 -5.71
C ASP A 14 -1.56 8.65 -6.09
N LYS A 15 -1.79 7.39 -6.46
CA LYS A 15 -3.15 6.91 -6.79
C LYS A 15 -4.09 7.01 -5.59
N LEU A 16 -3.66 6.55 -4.42
CA LEU A 16 -4.47 6.61 -3.19
C LEU A 16 -4.70 8.04 -2.70
N GLN A 17 -3.75 8.95 -2.94
CA GLN A 17 -3.90 10.36 -2.60
C GLN A 17 -4.90 11.06 -3.52
N SER A 18 -4.86 10.74 -4.82
CA SER A 18 -5.80 11.27 -5.82
C SER A 18 -7.19 10.63 -5.74
N HIS A 19 -7.26 9.39 -5.26
CA HIS A 19 -8.47 8.58 -5.14
C HIS A 19 -8.62 8.01 -3.72
N PRO A 20 -8.97 8.85 -2.73
CA PRO A 20 -9.13 8.42 -1.34
C PRO A 20 -10.24 7.37 -1.16
N GLU A 21 -11.19 7.26 -2.08
CA GLU A 21 -12.21 6.20 -2.11
C GLU A 21 -11.58 4.80 -2.18
N LEU A 22 -10.41 4.67 -2.80
CA LEU A 22 -9.69 3.40 -2.91
C LEU A 22 -9.10 2.94 -1.58
N LEU A 23 -9.03 3.80 -0.56
CA LEU A 23 -8.60 3.43 0.80
C LEU A 23 -9.57 2.43 1.46
N ALA A 24 -10.80 2.28 0.95
CA ALA A 24 -11.73 1.26 1.45
C ALA A 24 -11.23 -0.18 1.18
N VAL A 25 -10.66 -0.42 0.00
CA VAL A 25 -10.16 -1.75 -0.43
C VAL A 25 -9.09 -2.33 0.52
N PRO A 26 -7.99 -1.62 0.84
CA PRO A 26 -6.95 -2.15 1.72
C PRO A 26 -7.44 -2.26 3.17
N ARG A 27 -8.42 -1.44 3.58
CA ARG A 27 -9.06 -1.59 4.90
C ARG A 27 -9.89 -2.88 4.98
N ASP A 28 -10.67 -3.18 3.94
CA ASP A 28 -11.42 -4.44 3.86
C ASP A 28 -10.47 -5.65 3.83
N ASN A 29 -9.35 -5.54 3.12
CA ASN A 29 -8.30 -6.57 3.13
C ASN A 29 -7.70 -6.75 4.53
N CYS A 30 -7.38 -5.68 5.25
CA CYS A 30 -6.92 -5.75 6.64
C CYS A 30 -7.95 -6.48 7.51
N ALA A 31 -9.22 -6.08 7.44
CA ALA A 31 -10.29 -6.71 8.22
C ALA A 31 -10.44 -8.20 7.90
N ARG A 32 -10.41 -8.56 6.61
CA ARG A 32 -10.50 -9.96 6.16
C ARG A 32 -9.33 -10.79 6.65
N TRP A 33 -8.10 -10.31 6.47
CA TRP A 33 -6.90 -11.05 6.87
C TRP A 33 -6.75 -11.16 8.39
N LEU A 34 -7.20 -10.15 9.14
CA LEU A 34 -7.29 -10.22 10.59
C LEU A 34 -8.32 -11.27 11.04
N ALA A 35 -9.47 -11.36 10.36
CA ALA A 35 -10.49 -12.37 10.63
C ALA A 35 -10.04 -13.79 10.26
N ASP A 36 -9.28 -13.93 9.17
CA ASP A 36 -8.73 -15.21 8.69
C ASP A 36 -7.53 -15.71 9.55
N GLY A 37 -7.07 -14.92 10.52
CA GLY A 37 -5.96 -15.31 11.40
C GLY A 37 -4.59 -15.24 10.73
N HIS A 38 -4.39 -14.31 9.80
CA HIS A 38 -3.11 -14.13 9.11
C HIS A 38 -1.95 -13.86 10.08
N ASN A 39 -0.77 -14.38 9.75
CA ASN A 39 0.48 -14.10 10.48
C ASN A 39 0.79 -12.59 10.47
N GLY A 40 1.18 -12.03 11.62
CA GLY A 40 1.52 -10.60 11.76
C GLY A 40 0.32 -9.65 11.92
N PRO A 41 -0.65 -9.93 12.82
CA PRO A 41 -1.81 -9.06 13.02
C PRO A 41 -1.43 -7.65 13.53
N GLU A 42 -0.27 -7.50 14.18
CA GLU A 42 0.26 -6.20 14.59
C GLU A 42 0.56 -5.28 13.40
N TYR A 43 1.11 -5.82 12.31
CA TYR A 43 1.42 -5.06 11.10
C TYR A 43 0.15 -4.67 10.35
N LEU A 44 -0.84 -5.56 10.30
CA LEU A 44 -2.14 -5.27 9.69
C LEU A 44 -2.91 -4.19 10.47
N ARG A 45 -2.86 -4.21 11.80
CA ARG A 45 -3.43 -3.14 12.63
C ARG A 45 -2.69 -1.81 12.44
N GLN A 46 -1.36 -1.84 12.30
CA GLN A 46 -0.59 -0.63 11.98
C GLN A 46 -0.99 -0.04 10.62
N TRP A 47 -1.16 -0.90 9.61
CA TRP A 47 -1.68 -0.47 8.31
C TRP A 47 -3.10 0.10 8.40
N ASP A 48 -4.02 -0.58 9.09
CA ASP A 48 -5.38 -0.08 9.26
C ASP A 48 -5.43 1.29 9.97
N ALA A 49 -4.57 1.51 10.97
CA ALA A 49 -4.45 2.80 11.63
C ALA A 49 -3.95 3.91 10.68
N LEU A 50 -2.97 3.61 9.82
CA LEU A 50 -2.48 4.55 8.81
C LEU A 50 -3.55 4.86 7.75
N LEU A 51 -4.29 3.84 7.32
CA LEU A 51 -5.39 3.97 6.36
C LEU A 51 -6.55 4.79 6.95
N CYS A 52 -6.89 4.59 8.23
CA CYS A 52 -7.87 5.40 8.93
C CYS A 52 -7.47 6.89 8.97
N ARG A 53 -6.21 7.17 9.30
CA ARG A 53 -5.68 8.55 9.30
C ARG A 53 -5.73 9.18 7.91
N ALA A 54 -5.36 8.42 6.88
CA ALA A 54 -5.43 8.87 5.50
C ALA A 54 -6.88 9.21 5.09
N GLN A 55 -7.87 8.42 5.51
CA GLN A 55 -9.29 8.73 5.26
C GLN A 55 -9.78 9.98 6.00
N SER A 56 -9.23 10.26 7.20
CA SER A 56 -9.51 11.49 7.94
C SER A 56 -8.80 12.73 7.36
N GLY A 57 -8.04 12.59 6.27
CA GLY A 57 -7.32 13.67 5.59
C GLY A 57 -5.83 13.74 5.91
N GLU A 58 -5.33 12.91 6.82
CA GLU A 58 -3.89 12.83 7.16
C GLU A 58 -3.19 11.75 6.33
N PHE A 59 -2.96 12.03 5.05
CA PHE A 59 -2.36 11.07 4.11
C PHE A 59 -0.84 10.90 4.28
N GLU A 60 -0.15 11.93 4.78
CA GLU A 60 1.32 11.96 4.82
C GLU A 60 1.96 10.82 5.66
N PRO A 61 1.41 10.42 6.81
CA PRO A 61 1.89 9.23 7.53
C PRO A 61 1.79 7.94 6.71
N LEU A 62 0.72 7.77 5.93
CA LEU A 62 0.55 6.62 5.05
C LEU A 62 1.59 6.63 3.94
N ARG A 63 1.80 7.79 3.30
CA ARG A 63 2.81 7.97 2.25
C ARG A 63 4.21 7.63 2.75
N LYS A 64 4.62 8.13 3.92
CA LYS A 64 5.92 7.81 4.54
C LYS A 64 6.10 6.31 4.78
N ALA A 65 5.07 5.65 5.31
CA ALA A 65 5.11 4.21 5.54
C ALA A 65 5.29 3.41 4.23
N MET A 66 4.61 3.81 3.15
CA MET A 66 4.72 3.20 1.83
C MET A 66 6.11 3.42 1.21
N LEU A 67 6.68 4.62 1.35
CA LEU A 67 8.00 4.96 0.81
C LEU A 67 9.17 4.30 1.56
N GLY A 68 8.92 3.63 2.69
CA GLY A 68 9.96 2.95 3.44
C GLY A 68 10.54 3.75 4.61
N GLU A 69 10.08 4.98 4.83
CA GLU A 69 10.57 5.82 5.92
C GLU A 69 10.07 5.27 7.26
N GLY A 70 10.96 4.60 8.00
CA GLY A 70 10.67 4.04 9.33
C GLY A 70 9.79 2.78 9.32
N SER A 71 9.51 2.19 8.15
CA SER A 71 8.52 1.11 8.03
C SER A 71 9.08 -0.31 8.05
N GLY A 72 10.40 -0.54 8.11
CA GLY A 72 10.99 -1.86 8.35
C GLY A 72 10.31 -3.02 7.57
N ARG A 73 9.78 -4.01 8.31
CA ARG A 73 9.02 -5.17 7.78
C ARG A 73 7.54 -4.91 7.50
N LEU A 74 7.02 -3.71 7.77
CA LEU A 74 5.63 -3.35 7.56
C LEU A 74 5.23 -3.50 6.08
N ARG A 75 6.17 -3.20 5.15
CA ARG A 75 5.97 -3.41 3.71
C ARG A 75 5.83 -4.87 3.31
N ASP A 76 6.33 -5.82 4.10
CA ASP A 76 6.18 -7.26 3.84
C ASP A 76 4.72 -7.72 4.03
N PHE A 77 3.94 -6.96 4.80
CA PHE A 77 2.54 -7.26 5.17
C PHE A 77 1.56 -6.22 4.62
N HIS A 78 1.79 -5.73 3.40
CA HIS A 78 0.98 -4.66 2.84
C HIS A 78 -0.44 -5.13 2.42
N PRO A 79 -1.52 -4.49 2.89
CA PRO A 79 -2.90 -4.83 2.51
C PRO A 79 -3.31 -4.29 1.14
N MET A 80 -2.38 -3.69 0.41
CA MET A 80 -2.62 -3.10 -0.92
C MET A 80 -2.79 -4.14 -2.04
N ALA A 81 -2.94 -5.42 -1.69
CA ALA A 81 -3.22 -6.50 -2.64
C ALA A 81 -4.58 -6.26 -3.31
N GLY A 82 -4.57 -5.95 -4.61
CA GLY A 82 -5.79 -5.69 -5.38
C GLY A 82 -6.13 -4.20 -5.59
N ILE A 83 -5.34 -3.27 -5.04
CA ILE A 83 -5.43 -1.82 -5.40
C ILE A 83 -5.11 -1.60 -6.88
N LEU A 84 -4.10 -2.32 -7.37
CA LEU A 84 -3.76 -2.33 -8.79
C LEU A 84 -4.57 -3.41 -9.50
N THR A 85 -5.29 -2.98 -10.54
CA THR A 85 -5.95 -3.86 -11.51
C THR A 85 -4.92 -4.80 -12.15
N ARG A 86 -5.38 -5.85 -12.84
CA ARG A 86 -4.47 -6.82 -13.48
C ARG A 86 -3.53 -6.14 -14.48
N GLU A 87 -3.98 -5.08 -15.14
CA GLU A 87 -3.21 -4.28 -16.10
C GLU A 87 -2.18 -3.40 -15.39
N GLU A 88 -2.58 -2.68 -14.34
CA GLU A 88 -1.63 -1.87 -13.56
C GLU A 88 -0.61 -2.73 -12.81
N ARG A 89 -0.98 -3.97 -12.44
CA ARG A 89 -0.03 -4.96 -11.92
C ARG A 89 0.97 -5.42 -12.97
N ARG A 90 0.58 -5.43 -14.26
CA ARG A 90 1.48 -5.76 -15.38
C ARG A 90 2.45 -4.61 -15.61
N GLU A 91 1.97 -3.37 -15.66
CA GLU A 91 2.84 -2.18 -15.75
C GLU A 91 3.77 -2.07 -14.54
N ALA A 92 3.27 -2.26 -13.31
CA ALA A 92 4.11 -2.24 -12.12
C ALA A 92 5.17 -3.37 -12.11
N ARG A 93 4.89 -4.54 -12.71
CA ARG A 93 5.87 -5.62 -12.91
C ARG A 93 6.88 -5.32 -14.02
N GLU A 94 6.49 -4.55 -15.03
CA GLU A 94 7.40 -4.03 -16.07
C GLU A 94 8.25 -2.86 -15.56
N LEU A 95 7.79 -2.14 -14.53
CA LEU A 95 8.46 -1.00 -13.88
C LEU A 95 9.38 -1.41 -12.73
N CYS A 96 8.88 -2.22 -11.80
CA CYS A 96 9.68 -2.89 -10.79
C CYS A 96 9.94 -4.31 -11.30
N GLY A 97 11.14 -4.56 -11.82
CA GLY A 97 11.60 -5.90 -12.19
C GLY A 97 11.54 -6.86 -11.01
N TYR A 98 10.35 -7.38 -10.72
CA TYR A 98 10.07 -8.32 -9.65
C TYR A 98 10.51 -9.69 -10.16
N ARG A 99 11.82 -9.90 -10.09
CA ARG A 99 12.46 -11.19 -10.34
C ARG A 99 12.14 -12.09 -9.15
N HIS A 100 11.28 -13.08 -9.39
CA HIS A 100 11.01 -14.19 -8.49
C HIS A 100 12.23 -15.11 -8.37
#